data_AF-A0A7X7ABB1-F1
#
_entry.id   AF-A0A7X7ABB1-F1
#
_cell.length_a   1.000
_cell.length_b   1.000
_cell.length_c   1.000
_cell.angle_alpha   90.00
_cell.angle_beta   90.00
_cell.angle_gamma   90.00
#
_symmetry.space_group_name_H-M   'P 1'
#
loop_
_entity.id
_entity.type
_entity.pdbx_description
1 polymer ?
#
loop_
_entity_poly.entity_id
_entity_poly.type
_entity_poly.pdbx_seq_one_letter_code
_entity_poly.pdbx_strand_id
1 'polypeptide(L)' 'ELDRLEGYPLLYDRLVVEVEDELGSKYDAVTYIMEEKAIQPPPEHYYQLLVSGYEDWGLAMDELERAKG' A
#
# COMPACT_ATOMS: atom_id res chain seq x y z
N GLU A 1 4.31 15.91 -6.87
CA GLU A 1 5.36 15.55 -5.89
C GLU A 1 5.46 14.04 -5.71
N LEU A 2 4.34 13.35 -5.50
CA LEU A 2 4.26 11.89 -5.39
C LEU A 2 4.75 11.11 -6.61
N ASP A 3 4.37 11.49 -7.84
CA ASP A 3 4.84 10.82 -9.08
C ASP A 3 6.38 10.65 -9.10
N ARG A 4 7.13 11.65 -8.62
CA ARG A 4 8.60 11.60 -8.56
C ARG A 4 9.11 10.66 -7.47
N LEU A 5 8.44 10.63 -6.32
CA LEU A 5 8.82 9.78 -5.18
C LEU A 5 8.57 8.30 -5.49
N GLU A 6 7.48 8.01 -6.19
CA GLU A 6 7.11 6.66 -6.63
C GLU A 6 7.85 6.24 -7.92
N GLY A 7 8.63 7.14 -8.52
CA GLY A 7 9.36 6.85 -9.75
C GLY A 7 8.46 6.61 -10.96
N TYR A 8 7.23 7.15 -10.96
CA TYR A 8 6.31 7.07 -12.10
C TYR A 8 6.91 7.80 -13.32
N PRO A 9 6.78 7.24 -14.55
CA PRO A 9 6.16 5.94 -14.90
C PRO A 9 7.15 4.78 -14.99
N LEU A 10 8.37 4.90 -14.44
CA LEU A 10 9.43 3.92 -14.66
C LEU A 10 9.41 2.76 -13.66
N LEU A 11 9.09 3.03 -12.39
CA LEU A 11 9.13 2.03 -11.31
C LEU A 11 7.74 1.54 -10.91
N TYR A 12 6.76 2.45 -10.89
CA TYR A 12 5.38 2.18 -10.54
C TYR A 12 4.46 2.90 -11.51
N ASP A 13 3.33 2.26 -11.81
CA ASP A 13 2.23 2.85 -12.55
C ASP A 13 1.21 3.49 -11.61
N ARG A 14 0.61 4.59 -12.06
CA ARG A 14 -0.40 5.33 -11.32
C ARG A 14 -1.80 4.88 -11.72
N LEU A 15 -2.61 4.50 -10.74
CA LEU A 15 -4.00 4.09 -10.94
C LEU A 15 -4.96 4.94 -10.12
N VAL A 16 -6.21 4.98 -10.57
CA VAL A 16 -7.35 5.44 -9.78
C VAL A 16 -8.15 4.20 -9.42
N VAL A 17 -8.41 4.00 -8.12
CA VAL A 17 -9.18 2.89 -7.58
C VAL A 17 -10.36 3.42 -6.76
N GLU A 18 -11.49 2.73 -6.80
CA GLU A 18 -12.62 3.01 -5.91
C GLU A 18 -12.34 2.35 -4.55
N VAL A 19 -12.41 3.13 -3.47
CA VAL A 19 -12.31 2.66 -2.08
C VAL A 19 -13.58 2.98 -1.32
N GLU A 20 -13.90 2.17 -0.32
CA GLU A 20 -15.08 2.32 0.52
C GLU A 20 -14.67 2.56 1.98
N ASP A 21 -15.31 3.53 2.64
CA ASP A 21 -15.12 3.77 4.08
C ASP A 21 -16.01 2.87 4.95
N GLU A 22 -15.82 2.94 6.27
CA GLU A 22 -16.59 2.14 7.24
C GLU A 22 -18.10 2.45 7.25
N LEU A 23 -18.51 3.59 6.66
CA LEU A 23 -19.92 3.99 6.54
C LEU A 23 -20.53 3.58 5.18
N GLY A 24 -19.76 2.94 4.31
CA GLY A 24 -20.18 2.50 2.98
C GLY A 24 -20.09 3.59 1.90
N SER A 25 -19.43 4.72 2.17
CA SER A 25 -19.24 5.78 1.18
C SER A 25 -18.07 5.44 0.26
N LYS A 26 -18.23 5.71 -1.04
CA LYS A 26 -17.25 5.37 -2.07
C LYS A 26 -16.46 6.58 -2.55
N TYR A 27 -15.17 6.40 -2.79
CA TYR A 27 -14.25 7.45 -3.21
C TYR A 27 -13.29 6.96 -4.27
N ASP A 28 -12.99 7.83 -5.24
CA ASP A 28 -11.87 7.61 -6.16
C ASP A 28 -10.56 8.03 -5.47
N ALA A 29 -9.64 7.09 -5.31
CA ALA A 29 -8.33 7.29 -4.71
C ALA A 29 -7.22 7.01 -5.73
N VAL A 30 -6.16 7.83 -5.71
CA VAL A 30 -4.95 7.59 -6.51
C VAL A 30 -4.02 6.66 -5.73
N THR A 31 -3.53 5.62 -6.40
CA THR A 31 -2.54 4.67 -5.85
C THR A 31 -1.46 4.35 -6.89
N TYR A 32 -0.40 3.67 -6.46
CA TYR A 32 0.73 3.26 -7.30
C TYR A 32 0.97 1.75 -7.15
N ILE A 33 1.14 1.05 -8.28
CA ILE A 33 1.43 -0.39 -8.29
C ILE A 33 2.69 -0.67 -9.11
N MET A 34 3.52 -1.58 -8.61
CA MET A 34 4.66 -2.09 -9.37
C MET A 34 4.18 -3.27 -10.21
N GLU A 35 4.31 -3.19 -11.53
CA GLU A 35 3.80 -4.23 -12.43
C GLU A 35 4.60 -5.54 -12.33
N GLU A 36 5.92 -5.47 -12.13
CA GLU A 36 6.80 -6.65 -12.16
C GLU A 36 7.78 -6.68 -10.99
N LYS A 37 7.56 -7.60 -10.05
CA LYS A 37 8.56 -8.01 -9.06
C LYS A 37 8.34 -9.46 -8.64
N ALA A 38 9.43 -10.19 -8.40
CA ALA A 38 9.33 -11.50 -7.75
C ALA A 38 8.68 -11.34 -6.37
N ILE A 39 7.75 -12.24 -6.02
CA ILE A 39 7.17 -12.29 -4.68
C ILE A 39 8.29 -12.67 -3.71
N GLN A 40 8.70 -11.72 -2.89
CA GLN A 40 9.69 -11.91 -1.84
C GLN A 40 9.27 -11.13 -0.60
N PRO A 41 9.56 -11.65 0.61
CA PRO A 41 9.32 -10.90 1.83
C PRO A 41 10.04 -9.54 1.80
N PRO A 42 9.42 -8.48 2.33
CA PRO A 42 10.11 -7.22 2.51
C PRO A 42 11.24 -7.36 3.54
N PRO A 43 12.27 -6.50 3.49
CA PRO A 43 13.20 -6.36 4.61
C PRO A 43 12.47 -6.07 5.92
N GLU A 44 12.93 -6.61 7.04
CA GLU A 44 12.24 -6.50 8.35
C GLU A 44 12.00 -5.03 8.76
N HIS A 45 12.96 -4.13 8.51
CA HIS A 45 12.77 -2.71 8.82
C HIS A 45 11.61 -2.07 8.04
N TYR A 46 11.36 -2.52 6.80
CA TYR A 46 10.25 -2.03 6.00
C TYR A 46 8.92 -2.58 6.52
N TYR A 47 8.89 -3.86 6.93
CA TYR A 47 7.73 -4.44 7.59
C TYR A 47 7.36 -3.71 8.89
N GLN A 48 8.34 -3.39 9.73
CA GLN A 48 8.12 -2.65 10.99
C GLN A 48 7.53 -1.26 10.75
N LEU A 49 7.91 -0.57 9.66
CA LEU A 49 7.28 0.70 9.27
C LEU A 49 5.80 0.54 8.92
N LEU A 50 5.43 -0.56 8.24
CA LEU A 50 4.02 -0.86 7.95
C LEU A 50 3.25 -1.17 9.24
N VAL A 51 3.84 -1.92 10.18
CA VAL A 51 3.22 -2.21 11.49
C VAL A 51 2.90 -0.92 12.22
N SER A 52 3.87 0.01 12.37
CA SER A 52 3.62 1.29 13.04
C SER A 52 2.53 2.10 12.32
N GLY A 53 2.53 2.11 10.99
CA GLY A 53 1.46 2.77 10.22
C GLY A 53 0.08 2.14 10.43
N TYR A 54 -0.03 0.82 10.52
CA TYR A 54 -1.30 0.17 10.81
C TYR A 54 -1.78 0.49 12.22
N GLU A 55 -0.89 0.47 13.22
CA GLU A 55 -1.19 0.78 14.61
C GLU A 55 -1.64 2.24 14.79
N ASP A 56 -0.92 3.20 14.19
CA ASP A 56 -1.23 4.63 14.27
C ASP A 56 -2.61 4.97 13.70
N TRP A 57 -3.05 4.21 12.68
CA TRP A 57 -4.31 4.43 11.98
C TRP A 57 -5.43 3.43 12.38
N GLY A 58 -5.17 2.55 13.35
CA GLY A 58 -6.15 1.58 13.84
C GLY A 58 -6.59 0.53 12.81
N LEU A 59 -5.73 0.19 11.85
CA LEU A 59 -6.02 -0.78 10.79
C LEU A 59 -5.87 -2.22 11.29
N ALA A 60 -6.62 -3.15 10.67
CA ALA A 60 -6.58 -4.57 11.04
C ALA A 60 -5.22 -5.22 10.70
N MET A 61 -4.54 -5.75 11.71
CA MET A 61 -3.23 -6.39 11.57
C MET A 61 -3.28 -7.73 10.84
N ASP A 62 -4.40 -8.45 10.92
CA ASP A 62 -4.56 -9.78 10.33
C ASP A 62 -4.23 -9.83 8.83
N GLU A 63 -4.60 -8.79 8.08
CA GLU A 63 -4.33 -8.69 6.64
C GLU A 63 -2.84 -8.41 6.35
N LEU A 64 -2.18 -7.60 7.19
CA LEU A 64 -0.74 -7.34 7.07
C LEU A 64 0.08 -8.59 7.40
N GLU A 65 -0.31 -9.34 8.43
CA GLU A 65 0.35 -10.58 8.84
C GLU A 65 0.24 -11.66 7.77
N ARG A 66 -0.95 -11.82 7.17
CA ARG A 66 -1.17 -12.73 6.02
C ARG A 66 -0.29 -12.38 4.82
N ALA A 67 -0.05 -11.10 4.58
CA ALA A 67 0.77 -10.64 3.46
C ALA A 67 2.28 -10.86 3.67
N LYS A 68 2.75 -11.09 4.91
CA LYS A 68 4.19 -11.31 5.22
C LYS A 68 4.73 -12.63 4.63
N GLY A 69 3.85 -13.60 4.37
CA GLY A 69 4.17 -14.94 3.83
C GLY A 69 4.02 -16.06 4.84
#